data_AF-A0A208XTT7-F1
#
_entry.id   AF-A0A208XTT7-F1
#
_cell.length_a   1.000
_cell.length_b   1.000
_cell.length_c   1.000
_cell.angle_alpha   90.00
_cell.angle_beta   90.00
_cell.angle_gamma   90.00
#
_symmetry.space_group_name_H-M   'P 1'
#
loop_
_entity.id
_entity.type
_entity.pdbx_description
1 polymer ?
#
loop_
_entity_poly.entity_id
_entity_poly.type
_entity_poly.pdbx_seq_one_letter_code
_entity_poly.pdbx_strand_id
1 'polypeptide(L)'
;MLGAASISANAVAKAAPGGHTLLVKSESTITGNPFLYEKLPYDALRDLAPVSQRVSLPQMVLAHPPVKAGSLDELVAQARGPTS
;
A
#
# COMPACT_ATOMS: atom_id res chain seq x y z
N MET A 1 13.24 -7.91 -4.41
CA MET A 1 12.66 -9.07 -3.69
C MET A 1 11.19 -8.78 -3.47
N LEU A 2 10.29 -9.53 -4.10
CA LEU A 2 8.84 -9.34 -3.92
C LEU A 2 8.48 -9.73 -2.47
N GLY A 3 7.94 -8.79 -1.70
CA GLY A 3 7.55 -9.05 -0.30
C GLY A 3 6.45 -10.12 -0.18
N ALA A 4 6.28 -10.69 1.01
CA ALA A 4 5.35 -11.78 1.31
C ALA A 4 3.92 -11.54 0.78
N ALA A 5 3.48 -10.28 0.74
CA ALA A 5 2.16 -9.90 0.26
C ALA A 5 1.92 -10.20 -1.24
N SER A 6 2.95 -10.07 -2.10
CA SER A 6 2.82 -10.35 -3.54
C SER A 6 2.77 -11.84 -3.86
N ILE A 7 3.38 -12.68 -3.02
CA ILE A 7 3.35 -14.14 -3.17
C ILE A 7 1.95 -14.67 -2.83
N SER A 8 1.41 -14.24 -1.69
CA SER A 8 0.06 -14.63 -1.28
C SER A 8 -1.00 -14.14 -2.27
N ALA A 9 -0.86 -12.93 -2.81
CA ALA A 9 -1.79 -12.41 -3.82
C ALA A 9 -1.80 -13.25 -5.10
N ASN A 10 -0.63 -13.63 -5.62
CA ASN A 10 -0.52 -14.49 -6.79
C ASN A 10 -1.09 -15.90 -6.55
N ALA A 11 -0.90 -16.47 -5.35
CA ALA A 11 -1.46 -17.77 -5.01
C ALA A 11 -3.00 -17.74 -5.02
N VAL A 12 -3.61 -16.67 -4.50
CA VAL A 12 -5.08 -16.52 -4.47
C VAL A 12 -5.64 -16.17 -5.85
N ALA A 13 -4.96 -15.31 -6.62
CA ALA A 13 -5.33 -14.98 -8.00
C ALA A 13 -5.40 -16.21 -8.92
N LYS A 14 -4.56 -17.23 -8.64
CA LYS A 14 -4.53 -18.50 -9.40
C LYS A 14 -5.39 -19.62 -8.80
N ALA A 15 -6.03 -19.38 -7.67
CA ALA A 15 -6.89 -20.38 -7.03
C ALA A 15 -8.18 -20.60 -7.84
N ALA A 16 -8.82 -21.76 -7.64
CA ALA A 16 -10.13 -22.01 -8.25
C ALA A 16 -11.14 -20.96 -7.75
N PRO A 17 -12.00 -20.40 -8.63
CA PRO A 17 -12.92 -19.30 -8.29
C PRO A 17 -14.12 -19.71 -7.40
N GLY A 18 -14.02 -20.81 -6.66
CA GLY A 18 -15.08 -21.36 -5.81
C GLY A 18 -15.27 -20.67 -4.45
N GLY A 19 -14.61 -19.54 -4.20
CA GLY A 19 -14.79 -18.74 -2.97
C GLY A 19 -14.20 -19.35 -1.68
N HIS A 20 -13.64 -20.56 -1.74
CA HIS A 20 -13.00 -21.22 -0.59
C HIS A 20 -11.58 -20.71 -0.29
N THR A 21 -11.05 -19.82 -1.11
CA THR A 21 -9.73 -19.22 -0.94
C THR A 21 -9.86 -17.70 -0.95
N LEU A 22 -9.55 -17.07 0.18
CA LEU A 22 -9.70 -15.63 0.37
C LEU A 22 -8.35 -15.01 0.73
N LEU A 23 -8.10 -13.80 0.22
CA LEU A 23 -6.93 -13.00 0.55
C LEU A 23 -7.28 -11.91 1.55
N VAL A 24 -6.66 -11.94 2.73
CA VAL A 24 -6.63 -10.77 3.62
C VAL A 24 -5.41 -9.94 3.22
N LYS A 25 -5.65 -8.75 2.67
CA LYS A 25 -4.61 -7.87 2.12
C LYS A 25 -4.56 -6.51 2.81
N SER A 26 -3.38 -5.90 2.80
CA SER A 26 -3.20 -4.46 3.05
C SER A 26 -3.37 -3.67 1.75
N GLU A 27 -3.58 -2.34 1.84
CA GLU A 27 -3.72 -1.48 0.66
C GLU A 27 -2.53 -1.62 -0.30
N SER A 28 -1.30 -1.67 0.22
CA SER A 28 -0.06 -1.73 -0.54
C SER A 28 -0.06 -2.84 -1.60
N THR A 29 -0.70 -3.97 -1.34
CA THR A 29 -0.75 -5.10 -2.28
C THR A 29 -1.61 -4.82 -3.50
N ILE A 30 -2.69 -4.05 -3.36
CA ILE A 30 -3.64 -3.79 -4.45
C ILE A 30 -3.40 -2.43 -5.12
N THR A 31 -3.02 -1.41 -4.36
CA THR A 31 -2.89 -0.05 -4.88
C THR A 31 -1.44 0.41 -4.98
N GLY A 32 -0.53 -0.03 -4.11
CA GLY A 32 0.87 0.41 -4.15
C GLY A 32 1.71 -0.37 -5.16
N ASN A 33 1.72 -1.69 -5.03
CA ASN A 33 2.58 -2.58 -5.79
C ASN A 33 2.44 -2.43 -7.32
N PRO A 34 1.22 -2.25 -7.91
CA PRO A 34 1.09 -2.11 -9.36
C PRO A 34 1.78 -0.87 -9.95
N PHE A 35 1.99 0.19 -9.16
CA PHE A 35 2.70 1.38 -9.62
C PHE A 35 4.18 1.40 -9.22
N LEU A 36 4.60 0.54 -8.29
CA LEU A 36 5.98 0.45 -7.81
C LEU A 36 6.79 -0.64 -8.51
N TYR A 37 6.14 -1.69 -9.00
CA TYR A 37 6.80 -2.81 -9.67
C TYR A 37 6.32 -2.93 -11.12
N GLU A 38 7.26 -2.84 -12.05
CA GLU A 38 7.01 -2.97 -13.49
C GLU A 38 6.45 -4.35 -13.87
N LYS A 39 6.83 -5.39 -13.10
CA LYS A 39 6.37 -6.77 -13.32
C LYS A 39 5.84 -7.37 -12.03
N LEU A 40 4.51 -7.50 -11.95
CA LEU A 40 3.83 -8.26 -10.92
C LEU A 40 3.34 -9.60 -11.46
N PRO A 41 3.32 -10.66 -10.62
CA PRO A 41 2.82 -11.97 -11.03
C PRO A 41 1.27 -12.08 -11.01
N TYR A 42 0.55 -10.99 -10.76
CA TYR A 42 -0.92 -10.91 -10.73
C TYR A 42 -1.37 -9.50 -11.18
N ASP A 43 -2.58 -9.40 -11.70
CA ASP A 43 -3.30 -8.15 -11.91
C ASP A 43 -4.28 -7.91 -10.75
N ALA A 44 -4.01 -6.89 -9.94
CA ALA A 44 -4.79 -6.62 -8.73
C ALA A 44 -6.25 -6.21 -8.99
N LEU A 45 -6.56 -5.67 -10.17
CA LEU A 45 -7.91 -5.22 -10.55
C LEU A 45 -8.68 -6.29 -11.31
N ARG A 46 -8.01 -7.13 -12.08
CA ARG A 46 -8.65 -8.18 -12.90
C ARG A 46 -8.74 -9.52 -12.19
N ASP A 47 -7.72 -9.90 -11.41
CA ASP A 47 -7.61 -11.26 -10.87
C ASP A 47 -8.14 -11.38 -9.43
N LEU A 48 -8.46 -10.26 -8.77
CA LEU A 48 -8.95 -10.23 -7.39
C LEU A 48 -10.28 -9.48 -7.30
N ALA A 49 -11.33 -10.18 -6.85
CA ALA A 49 -12.63 -9.57 -6.58
C ALA A 49 -12.70 -9.00 -5.15
N PRO A 50 -13.07 -7.72 -4.96
CA PRO A 50 -13.24 -7.15 -3.62
C PRO A 50 -14.48 -7.72 -2.93
N VAL A 51 -14.32 -8.25 -1.71
CA VAL A 51 -15.44 -8.78 -0.90
C VAL A 51 -15.94 -7.75 0.11
N SER A 52 -15.05 -7.20 0.95
CA SER A 52 -15.38 -6.15 1.91
C SER A 52 -14.15 -5.39 2.40
N GLN A 53 -14.33 -4.15 2.86
CA GLN A 53 -13.31 -3.38 3.57
C GLN A 53 -13.50 -3.54 5.09
N ARG A 54 -12.55 -4.19 5.75
CA ARG A 54 -12.65 -4.52 7.18
C ARG A 54 -12.21 -3.37 8.11
N VAL A 55 -11.15 -2.66 7.72
CA VAL A 55 -10.53 -1.62 8.54
C VAL A 55 -10.09 -0.49 7.61
N SER A 56 -10.38 0.75 7.99
CA SER A 56 -9.77 1.94 7.42
C SER A 56 -8.82 2.53 8.47
N LEU A 57 -7.55 2.67 8.12
CA LEU A 57 -6.53 3.23 9.01
C LEU A 57 -6.10 4.58 8.44
N PRO A 58 -6.40 5.71 9.11
CA PRO A 58 -5.88 6.99 8.68
C PRO A 58 -4.35 6.98 8.86
N GLN A 59 -3.62 7.43 7.83
CA GLN A 59 -2.19 7.64 7.94
C GLN A 59 -1.95 8.97 8.66
N MET A 60 -1.02 8.97 9.63
CA MET A 60 -0.67 10.14 10.43
C MET A 60 0.80 10.48 10.24
N VAL A 61 1.09 11.78 10.14
CA VAL A 61 2.46 12.30 10.10
C VAL A 61 2.88 12.64 11.53
N LEU A 62 3.95 11.99 12.02
CA LEU A 62 4.55 12.28 13.31
C LEU A 62 5.95 12.82 13.10
N ALA A 63 6.26 13.94 13.76
CA ALA A 63 7.59 14.53 13.77
C ALA A 63 8.28 14.26 15.12
N HIS A 64 9.60 14.06 15.08
CA HIS A 64 10.41 13.97 16.29
C HIS A 64 10.38 15.33 17.02
N PRO A 65 10.27 15.43 18.36
CA PRO A 65 10.00 16.70 19.06
C PRO A 65 10.95 17.89 18.74
N PRO A 66 12.25 17.68 18.47
CA PRO A 66 13.17 18.73 17.99
C PRO A 66 12.85 19.32 16.61
N VAL A 67 12.05 18.64 15.78
CA VAL A 67 11.58 19.17 14.49
C VAL A 67 10.56 20.26 14.81
N LYS A 68 10.96 21.52 14.63
CA LYS A 68 10.12 22.69 14.90
C LYS A 68 9.13 22.92 13.76
N ALA A 69 8.19 22.01 13.58
CA ALA A 69 7.09 22.14 12.65
C ALA A 69 5.77 21.87 13.40
N GLY A 70 4.99 22.93 13.62
CA GLY A 70 3.67 22.86 14.23
C GLY A 70 2.54 22.59 13.23
N SER A 71 2.86 22.63 11.93
CA SER A 71 1.94 22.36 10.84
C SER A 71 2.59 21.54 9.73
N LEU A 72 1.76 20.93 8.87
CA LEU A 72 2.24 20.20 7.71
C LEU A 72 2.98 21.11 6.72
N ASP A 73 2.52 22.36 6.56
CA ASP A 73 3.15 23.35 5.70
C ASP A 73 4.57 23.70 6.16
N GLU A 74 4.75 23.91 7.47
CA GLU A 74 6.07 24.13 8.07
C GLU A 74 6.99 22.92 7.89
N LEU A 75 6.47 21.70 8.04
CA LEU A 75 7.23 20.47 7.84
C LEU A 75 7.70 20.34 6.38
N VAL A 76 6.81 20.62 5.43
CA VAL A 76 7.12 20.59 4.00
C VAL A 76 8.15 21.66 3.63
N ALA A 77 8.01 22.88 4.16
CA ALA A 77 8.96 23.96 3.95
C ALA A 77 10.37 23.58 4.43
N GLN A 78 10.49 22.94 5.60
CA GLN A 78 11.78 22.44 6.10
C GLN A 78 12.34 21.29 5.26
N ALA A 79 11.50 20.34 4.83
CA ALA A 79 11.94 19.17 4.07
C ALA A 79 12.46 19.52 2.66
N ARG A 80 11.94 20.58 2.04
CA ARG A 80 12.42 21.06 0.72
C ARG A 80 13.83 21.66 0.78
N GLY A 81 14.32 22.02 1.96
CA GLY A 81 15.58 22.75 2.13
C GLY A 81 15.52 24.17 1.54
N PRO A 82 16.57 24.99 1.74
CA PRO A 82 16.69 26.26 1.04
C PRO A 82 16.73 25.97 -0.46
N THR A 83 15.78 26.51 -1.21
CA THR A 83 15.82 26.51 -2.68
C THR A 83 16.99 27.38 -3.10
N SER A 84 18.14 26.77 -3.39
CA SER A 84 19.25 27.39 -4.13
C SER A 84 19.06 27.20 -5.62
#